data_AF-A0A1B9LIY6-F1
#
_entry.id   AF-A0A1B9LIY6-F1
#
_cell.length_a   1.000
_cell.length_b   1.000
_cell.length_c   1.000
_cell.angle_alpha   90.00
_cell.angle_beta   90.00
_cell.angle_gamma   90.00
#
_symmetry.space_group_name_H-M   'P 1'
#
loop_
_entity.id
_entity.type
_entity.pdbx_description
1 polymer ?
#
loop_
_entity_poly.entity_id
_entity_poly.type
_entity_poly.pdbx_seq_one_letter_code
_entity_poly.pdbx_strand_id
1 'polypeptide(L)'
;MQKLANVTVFNKNQAYIPVENRTDNEKNYVYFKKSFNYKNLKVVGYYDSAMDLGRIGKYFFWGFIIENDITQIKTTLDFLEWKDMEDNLLYIANPMIRHINDDIKVWKNNTGTFVGVKTVPAPETTEKLLLIEKGTNMNLLICSIQGVVSAELLKQERPDIQQIKLNR
;
A
#
# COMPACT_ATOMS: atom_id res chain seq x y z
N MET A 1 26.57 -11.79 1.27
CA MET A 1 25.11 -11.55 1.17
C MET A 1 24.76 -11.20 -0.26
N GLN A 2 23.83 -11.92 -0.89
CA GLN A 2 23.34 -11.61 -2.22
C GLN A 2 22.20 -10.59 -2.12
N LYS A 3 22.24 -9.52 -2.91
CA LYS A 3 21.17 -8.51 -2.95
C LYS A 3 19.91 -9.11 -3.60
N LEU A 4 18.79 -9.10 -2.86
CA LEU A 4 17.50 -9.63 -3.32
C LEU A 4 16.83 -8.70 -4.34
N ALA A 5 16.98 -7.40 -4.13
CA ALA A 5 16.51 -6.32 -5.00
C ALA A 5 17.53 -5.16 -5.02
N ASN A 6 17.41 -4.29 -6.02
CA ASN A 6 18.03 -2.98 -5.96
C ASN A 6 17.26 -2.12 -4.94
N VAL A 7 17.98 -1.32 -4.17
CA VAL A 7 17.41 -0.44 -3.16
C VAL A 7 18.08 0.92 -3.30
N THR A 8 17.28 1.98 -3.27
CA THR A 8 17.77 3.36 -3.24
C THR A 8 17.80 3.85 -1.80
N VAL A 9 18.96 4.32 -1.35
CA VAL A 9 19.15 4.91 -0.02
C VAL A 9 19.04 6.43 -0.14
N PHE A 10 18.27 7.05 0.74
CA PHE A 10 18.09 8.50 0.82
C PHE A 10 18.07 8.94 2.30
N ASN A 11 18.29 10.24 2.55
CA ASN A 11 18.35 10.80 3.91
C ASN A 11 19.24 10.00 4.88
N LYS A 12 20.38 9.50 4.38
CA LYS A 12 21.40 8.70 5.09
C LYS A 12 20.94 7.32 5.60
N ASN A 13 19.72 7.19 6.11
CA ASN A 13 19.23 5.99 6.79
C ASN A 13 17.85 5.50 6.31
N GLN A 14 17.28 6.09 5.26
CA GLN A 14 16.01 5.66 4.68
C GLN A 14 16.25 4.96 3.35
N ALA A 15 15.42 3.99 3.02
CA ALA A 15 15.59 3.23 1.80
C ALA A 15 14.26 2.75 1.22
N TYR A 16 14.19 2.62 -0.09
CA TYR A 16 13.03 2.10 -0.80
C TYR A 16 13.45 1.23 -2.00
N ILE A 17 12.56 0.34 -2.43
CA ILE A 17 12.74 -0.46 -3.64
C ILE A 17 12.15 0.34 -4.81
N PRO A 18 12.96 0.86 -5.73
CA PRO A 18 12.42 1.61 -6.87
C PRO A 18 11.72 0.66 -7.85
N VAL A 19 10.59 1.11 -8.38
CA VAL A 19 9.92 0.54 -9.56
C VAL A 19 10.18 1.43 -10.77
N GLU A 20 10.06 0.89 -11.98
CA GLU A 20 10.33 1.65 -13.21
C GLU A 20 9.35 2.82 -13.36
N ASN A 21 8.06 2.55 -13.17
CA ASN A 21 7.03 3.58 -13.20
C ASN A 21 5.82 3.19 -12.33
N ARG A 22 5.65 3.88 -11.20
CA ARG A 22 4.54 3.64 -10.25
C ARG A 22 3.16 3.98 -10.79
N THR A 23 3.04 4.76 -11.86
CA THR A 23 1.73 5.10 -12.45
C THR A 23 1.36 4.21 -13.63
N ASP A 24 2.18 3.21 -13.94
CA ASP A 24 2.00 2.28 -15.06
C ASP A 24 1.91 0.85 -14.51
N ASN A 25 0.77 0.19 -14.75
CA ASN A 25 0.46 -1.12 -14.20
C ASN A 25 1.39 -2.25 -14.67
N GLU A 26 2.12 -2.05 -15.77
CA GLU A 26 3.09 -3.03 -16.27
C GLU A 26 4.49 -2.81 -15.69
N LYS A 27 4.71 -1.67 -15.02
CA LYS A 27 6.03 -1.17 -14.60
C LYS A 27 6.09 -0.75 -13.13
N ASN A 28 5.02 -0.97 -12.39
CA ASN A 28 4.84 -0.60 -10.98
C ASN A 28 5.23 -1.72 -10.00
N TYR A 29 6.01 -2.71 -10.46
CA TYR A 29 6.48 -3.82 -9.65
C TYR A 29 7.87 -4.29 -10.05
N VAL A 30 8.53 -5.01 -9.14
CA VAL A 30 9.83 -5.66 -9.37
C VAL A 30 9.82 -7.04 -8.71
N TYR A 31 10.09 -8.08 -9.48
CA TYR A 31 10.38 -9.41 -8.92
C TYR A 31 11.80 -9.48 -8.37
N PHE A 32 11.96 -10.16 -7.24
CA PHE A 32 13.25 -10.38 -6.63
C PHE A 32 14.03 -11.46 -7.36
N LYS A 33 15.37 -11.30 -7.40
CA LYS A 33 16.25 -12.32 -8.01
C LYS A 33 16.16 -13.66 -7.31
N LYS A 34 15.85 -13.63 -6.02
CA LYS A 34 15.61 -14.80 -5.17
C LYS A 34 14.47 -14.45 -4.22
N SER A 35 13.51 -15.36 -4.10
CA SER A 35 12.47 -15.23 -3.07
C SER A 35 13.07 -15.43 -1.67
N PHE A 36 12.39 -14.90 -0.66
CA PHE A 36 12.72 -15.16 0.73
C PHE A 36 11.45 -15.43 1.51
N ASN A 37 11.62 -16.06 2.67
CA ASN A 37 10.49 -16.34 3.55
C ASN A 37 10.47 -15.32 4.69
N TYR A 38 9.30 -14.75 4.95
CA TYR A 38 9.00 -14.05 6.18
C TYR A 38 7.96 -14.89 6.94
N LYS A 39 8.40 -15.50 8.06
CA LYS A 39 7.66 -16.62 8.67
C LYS A 39 7.35 -17.69 7.59
N ASN A 40 6.08 -18.01 7.38
CA ASN A 40 5.62 -18.98 6.38
C ASN A 40 5.22 -18.34 5.03
N LEU A 41 5.46 -17.03 4.85
CA LEU A 41 5.12 -16.31 3.63
C LEU A 41 6.32 -16.22 2.69
N LYS A 42 6.16 -16.73 1.48
CA LYS A 42 7.13 -16.65 0.39
C LYS A 42 6.96 -15.31 -0.34
N VAL A 43 7.90 -14.41 -0.08
CA VAL A 43 7.97 -13.08 -0.69
C VAL A 43 8.78 -13.16 -1.97
N VAL A 44 8.17 -12.77 -3.09
CA VAL A 44 8.76 -12.93 -4.43
C VAL A 44 9.03 -11.61 -5.14
N GLY A 45 8.50 -10.50 -4.64
CA GLY A 45 8.68 -9.20 -5.27
C GLY A 45 8.12 -8.05 -4.45
N TYR A 46 8.20 -6.87 -5.04
CA TYR A 46 7.73 -5.61 -4.50
C TYR A 46 6.79 -4.93 -5.50
N TYR A 47 5.75 -4.29 -4.98
CA TYR A 47 4.73 -3.54 -5.72
C TYR A 47 4.67 -2.11 -5.17
N ASP A 48 4.61 -1.11 -6.05
CA ASP A 48 4.46 0.30 -5.69
C ASP A 48 3.68 1.05 -6.78
N SER A 49 2.43 1.40 -6.49
CA SER A 49 1.50 2.04 -7.42
C SER A 49 1.03 3.40 -6.91
N ALA A 50 0.84 4.35 -7.83
CA ALA A 50 0.26 5.65 -7.55
C ALA A 50 -0.76 6.03 -8.62
N MET A 51 -1.93 6.51 -8.18
CA MET A 51 -3.03 6.92 -9.05
C MET A 51 -3.61 8.24 -8.56
N ASP A 52 -3.91 9.14 -9.49
CA ASP A 52 -4.70 10.36 -9.21
C ASP A 52 -6.02 10.23 -9.96
N LEU A 53 -7.12 10.02 -9.22
CA LEU A 53 -8.46 9.85 -9.77
C LEU A 53 -9.27 11.17 -9.71
N GLY A 54 -8.58 12.31 -9.61
CA GLY A 54 -9.19 13.63 -9.57
C GLY A 54 -10.07 13.78 -8.33
N ARG A 55 -11.38 13.97 -8.54
CA ARG A 55 -12.34 14.20 -7.44
C ARG A 55 -12.50 13.01 -6.48
N ILE A 56 -12.16 11.80 -6.92
CA ILE A 56 -12.21 10.59 -6.09
C ILE A 56 -11.00 10.53 -5.14
N GLY A 57 -9.93 11.26 -5.44
CA GLY A 57 -8.75 11.38 -4.61
C GLY A 57 -7.52 10.71 -5.21
N LYS A 58 -6.43 10.77 -4.43
CA LYS A 58 -5.15 10.16 -4.76
C LYS A 58 -5.00 8.86 -4.01
N TYR A 59 -4.37 7.89 -4.65
CA TYR A 59 -4.16 6.55 -4.11
C TYR A 59 -2.71 6.17 -4.27
N PHE A 60 -2.10 5.72 -3.18
CA PHE A 60 -0.74 5.22 -3.16
C PHE A 60 -0.75 3.86 -2.48
N PHE A 61 -0.19 2.87 -3.16
CA PHE A 61 -0.13 1.49 -2.70
C PHE A 61 1.32 1.02 -2.71
N TRP A 62 1.78 0.34 -1.68
CA TRP A 62 3.13 -0.22 -1.68
C TRP A 62 3.24 -1.44 -0.77
N GLY A 63 4.05 -2.41 -1.16
CA GLY A 63 4.27 -3.60 -0.35
C GLY A 63 4.78 -4.75 -1.19
N PHE A 64 4.39 -5.96 -0.81
CA PHE A 64 5.05 -7.16 -1.29
C PHE A 64 4.13 -8.04 -2.12
N ILE A 65 4.74 -8.69 -3.12
CA ILE A 65 4.13 -9.79 -3.86
C ILE A 65 4.41 -11.07 -3.08
N ILE A 66 3.33 -11.76 -2.71
CA ILE A 66 3.35 -12.99 -1.91
C ILE A 66 2.81 -14.14 -2.77
N GLU A 67 3.51 -15.27 -2.77
CA GLU A 67 3.12 -16.45 -3.58
C GLU A 67 2.07 -17.33 -2.87
N ASN A 68 1.90 -17.15 -1.57
CA ASN A 68 0.91 -17.86 -0.75
C ASN A 68 -0.52 -17.43 -1.06
N ASP A 69 -1.47 -18.31 -0.82
CA ASP A 69 -2.90 -17.96 -0.86
C ASP A 69 -3.31 -17.04 0.31
N ILE A 70 -4.48 -16.40 0.17
CA ILE A 70 -4.97 -15.43 1.16
C ILE A 70 -5.17 -16.07 2.53
N THR A 71 -5.62 -17.32 2.60
CA THR A 71 -5.81 -18.02 3.88
C THR A 71 -4.48 -18.18 4.61
N GLN A 72 -3.43 -18.60 3.91
CA GLN A 72 -2.08 -18.70 4.46
C GLN A 72 -1.53 -17.35 4.91
N ILE A 73 -1.78 -16.27 4.16
CA ILE A 73 -1.39 -14.91 4.55
C ILE A 73 -2.09 -14.52 5.86
N LYS A 74 -3.42 -14.66 5.93
CA LYS A 74 -4.21 -14.33 7.12
C LYS A 74 -3.78 -15.17 8.34
N THR A 75 -3.59 -16.48 8.17
CA THR A 75 -3.14 -17.36 9.25
C THR A 75 -1.74 -17.01 9.75
N THR A 76 -0.83 -16.60 8.86
CA THR A 76 0.53 -16.21 9.28
C THR A 76 0.56 -14.84 9.97
N LEU A 77 -0.42 -14.01 9.68
CA LEU A 77 -0.64 -12.67 10.22
C LEU A 77 -1.90 -12.61 11.08
N ASP A 78 -2.10 -13.63 11.93
CA ASP A 78 -3.25 -13.80 12.82
C ASP A 78 -3.34 -12.77 13.95
N PHE A 79 -2.24 -12.06 14.22
CA PHE A 79 -2.21 -10.90 15.11
C PHE A 79 -2.91 -9.66 14.55
N LEU A 80 -3.37 -9.70 13.30
CA LEU A 80 -4.16 -8.64 12.66
C LEU A 80 -5.63 -9.04 12.58
N GLU A 81 -6.50 -8.07 12.86
CA GLU A 81 -7.94 -8.23 12.66
C GLU A 81 -8.29 -8.00 11.19
N TRP A 82 -8.31 -9.08 10.42
CA TRP A 82 -8.68 -9.04 9.01
C TRP A 82 -10.18 -8.91 8.82
N LYS A 83 -10.57 -7.94 8.00
CA LYS A 83 -11.94 -7.75 7.56
C LYS A 83 -12.07 -8.12 6.09
N ASP A 84 -13.02 -8.99 5.77
CA ASP A 84 -13.38 -9.32 4.40
C ASP A 84 -14.12 -8.14 3.77
N MET A 85 -13.63 -7.69 2.61
CA MET A 85 -14.20 -6.58 1.85
C MET A 85 -14.80 -7.03 0.53
N GLU A 86 -14.26 -8.12 -0.04
CA GLU A 86 -14.73 -8.73 -1.28
C GLU A 86 -14.32 -10.21 -1.25
N ASP A 87 -15.31 -11.09 -1.27
CA ASP A 87 -15.21 -12.54 -1.01
C ASP A 87 -13.92 -13.18 -1.54
N ASN A 88 -12.96 -13.40 -0.63
CA ASN A 88 -11.66 -14.00 -0.92
C ASN A 88 -10.84 -13.30 -2.02
N LEU A 89 -11.10 -12.02 -2.27
CA LEU A 89 -10.40 -11.15 -3.21
C LEU A 89 -9.73 -9.96 -2.52
N LEU A 90 -10.38 -9.39 -1.50
CA LEU A 90 -9.88 -8.20 -0.79
C LEU A 90 -10.12 -8.30 0.71
N TYR A 91 -9.04 -8.14 1.49
CA TYR A 91 -9.11 -7.99 2.94
C TYR A 91 -8.39 -6.74 3.38
N ILE A 92 -8.84 -6.16 4.49
CA ILE A 92 -8.18 -5.01 5.11
C ILE A 92 -7.88 -5.25 6.58
N ALA A 93 -6.86 -4.56 7.10
CA ALA A 93 -6.54 -4.54 8.53
C ALA A 93 -6.06 -3.15 8.96
N ASN A 94 -6.26 -2.85 10.25
CA ASN A 94 -5.84 -1.61 10.92
C ASN A 94 -6.20 -0.31 10.17
N PRO A 95 -7.44 -0.12 9.72
CA PRO A 95 -7.80 1.07 8.98
C PRO A 95 -7.79 2.31 9.90
N MET A 96 -7.15 3.37 9.43
CA MET A 96 -7.08 4.67 10.09
C MET A 96 -7.59 5.77 9.16
N ILE A 97 -8.19 6.81 9.73
CA ILE A 97 -8.75 7.96 9.02
C ILE A 97 -8.35 9.26 9.71
N ARG A 98 -8.24 10.33 8.93
CA ARG A 98 -8.13 11.71 9.40
C ARG A 98 -8.95 12.64 8.52
N HIS A 99 -9.48 13.69 9.13
CA HIS A 99 -10.08 14.80 8.38
C HIS A 99 -8.97 15.72 7.85
N ILE A 100 -9.20 16.44 6.75
CA ILE A 100 -8.22 17.40 6.20
C ILE A 100 -7.82 18.50 7.20
N ASN A 101 -8.73 18.84 8.12
CA ASN A 101 -8.52 19.86 9.16
C ASN A 101 -7.86 19.31 10.44
N ASP A 102 -7.69 17.99 10.56
CA ASP A 102 -6.92 17.42 11.67
C ASP A 102 -5.43 17.72 11.48
N ASP A 103 -4.66 17.81 12.57
CA ASP A 103 -3.19 17.83 12.48
C ASP A 103 -2.69 16.59 11.70
N ILE A 104 -1.64 16.74 10.89
CA ILE A 104 -1.14 15.68 10.00
C ILE A 104 -0.66 14.41 10.74
N LYS A 105 -0.38 14.52 12.05
CA LYS A 105 0.04 13.41 12.92
C LYS A 105 -1.16 12.74 13.59
N VAL A 106 -2.32 13.38 13.59
CA VAL A 106 -3.52 12.87 14.27
C VAL A 106 -4.26 11.92 13.34
N TRP A 107 -4.25 10.64 13.71
CA TRP A 107 -5.01 9.58 13.07
C TRP A 107 -6.00 9.00 14.07
N LYS A 108 -7.19 8.65 13.57
CA LYS A 108 -8.27 8.01 14.34
C LYS A 108 -8.53 6.63 13.75
N ASN A 109 -8.94 5.68 14.60
CA ASN A 109 -9.38 4.37 14.11
C ASN A 109 -10.57 4.56 13.17
N ASN A 110 -10.50 3.96 11.98
CA ASN A 110 -11.59 4.04 11.01
C ASN A 110 -12.55 2.87 11.18
N THR A 111 -13.52 3.04 12.07
CA THR A 111 -14.61 2.07 12.28
C THR A 111 -15.66 2.10 11.16
N GLY A 112 -15.64 3.12 10.31
CA GLY A 112 -16.60 3.35 9.23
C GLY A 112 -16.19 2.76 7.88
N THR A 113 -15.04 2.10 7.77
CA THR A 113 -14.57 1.47 6.52
C THR A 113 -15.49 0.30 6.13
N PHE A 114 -16.67 0.53 5.55
CA PHE A 114 -17.65 -0.50 5.23
C PHE A 114 -18.22 -0.38 3.78
N VAL A 115 -18.00 -1.47 3.02
CA VAL A 115 -18.84 -2.11 1.96
C VAL A 115 -18.91 -1.49 0.55
N GLY A 116 -18.31 -2.21 -0.43
CA GLY A 116 -18.77 -2.26 -1.83
C GLY A 116 -18.15 -1.29 -2.85
N VAL A 117 -17.65 -1.85 -3.96
CA VAL A 117 -17.00 -1.25 -5.14
C VAL A 117 -16.17 0.02 -4.88
N LYS A 118 -14.92 -0.26 -4.54
CA LYS A 118 -13.75 0.63 -4.44
C LYS A 118 -13.73 1.36 -3.10
N THR A 119 -12.62 1.23 -2.40
CA THR A 119 -12.27 1.96 -1.17
C THR A 119 -12.22 3.46 -1.45
N VAL A 120 -13.36 4.08 -1.72
CA VAL A 120 -13.50 5.51 -1.93
C VAL A 120 -13.48 6.15 -0.55
N PRO A 121 -12.44 6.94 -0.23
CA PRO A 121 -12.33 7.55 1.08
C PRO A 121 -13.49 8.52 1.30
N ALA A 122 -13.92 8.66 2.54
CA ALA A 122 -14.95 9.63 2.88
C ALA A 122 -14.54 11.04 2.38
N PRO A 123 -15.49 11.89 1.94
CA PRO A 123 -15.17 13.24 1.51
C PRO A 123 -14.35 14.00 2.56
N GLU A 124 -13.38 14.79 2.11
CA GLU A 124 -12.52 15.59 2.99
C GLU A 124 -11.71 14.77 4.01
N THR A 125 -11.44 13.49 3.70
CA THR A 125 -10.63 12.62 4.53
C THR A 125 -9.44 12.02 3.80
N THR A 126 -8.45 11.60 4.59
CA THR A 126 -7.41 10.67 4.17
C THR A 126 -7.54 9.39 4.97
N GLU A 127 -7.36 8.25 4.32
CA GLU A 127 -7.32 6.94 4.95
C GLU A 127 -5.99 6.25 4.72
N LYS A 128 -5.57 5.42 5.68
CA LYS A 128 -4.50 4.43 5.49
C LYS A 128 -4.89 3.09 6.08
N LEU A 129 -4.53 2.01 5.39
CA LEU A 129 -4.85 0.65 5.79
C LEU A 129 -3.83 -0.33 5.20
N LEU A 130 -3.78 -1.52 5.78
CA LEU A 130 -3.11 -2.68 5.20
C LEU A 130 -4.14 -3.48 4.41
N LEU A 131 -3.76 -3.94 3.21
CA LEU A 131 -4.61 -4.72 2.32
C LEU A 131 -3.95 -6.06 1.99
N ILE A 132 -4.79 -7.09 1.87
CA ILE A 132 -4.49 -8.28 1.07
C ILE A 132 -5.37 -8.22 -0.16
N GLU A 133 -4.77 -8.21 -1.35
CA GLU A 133 -5.50 -8.17 -2.62
C GLU A 133 -5.07 -9.34 -3.49
N LYS A 134 -6.05 -10.08 -4.03
CA LYS A 134 -5.82 -11.12 -5.03
C LYS A 134 -5.99 -10.53 -6.42
N GLY A 135 -4.87 -10.22 -7.06
CA GLY A 135 -4.82 -9.91 -8.48
C GLY A 135 -4.89 -11.17 -9.35
N THR A 136 -5.03 -10.99 -10.66
CA THR A 136 -5.07 -12.09 -11.63
C THR A 136 -3.83 -12.99 -11.57
N ASN A 137 -2.65 -12.39 -11.32
CA ASN A 137 -1.35 -13.07 -11.37
C ASN A 137 -0.54 -12.96 -10.07
N MET A 138 -1.04 -12.25 -9.07
CA MET A 138 -0.27 -11.94 -7.87
C MET A 138 -1.18 -11.73 -6.65
N ASN A 139 -0.80 -12.29 -5.52
CA ASN A 139 -1.36 -11.89 -4.23
C ASN A 139 -0.47 -10.79 -3.65
N LEU A 140 -1.11 -9.70 -3.24
CA LEU A 140 -0.46 -8.50 -2.75
C LEU A 140 -0.72 -8.37 -1.26
N LEU A 141 0.33 -8.09 -0.49
CA LEU A 141 0.24 -7.62 0.89
C LEU A 141 0.81 -6.20 0.93
N ILE A 142 -0.07 -5.21 0.92
CA ILE A 142 0.27 -3.81 0.60
C ILE A 142 -0.33 -2.84 1.61
N CYS A 143 0.43 -1.81 1.96
CA CYS A 143 -0.09 -0.63 2.64
C CYS A 143 -0.71 0.32 1.61
N SER A 144 -1.70 1.10 2.04
CA SER A 144 -2.21 2.22 1.26
C SER A 144 -2.26 3.52 2.03
N ILE A 145 -2.19 4.62 1.29
CA ILE A 145 -2.71 5.93 1.70
C ILE A 145 -3.59 6.46 0.56
N GLN A 146 -4.83 6.83 0.88
CA GLN A 146 -5.84 7.15 -0.13
C GLN A 146 -6.74 8.32 0.30
N GLY A 147 -7.23 9.08 -0.68
CA GLY A 147 -8.22 10.15 -0.50
C GLY A 147 -7.62 11.53 -0.75
N VAL A 148 -7.90 12.48 0.14
CA VAL A 148 -7.31 13.82 0.07
C VAL A 148 -5.90 13.79 0.65
N VAL A 149 -4.91 13.48 -0.20
CA VAL A 149 -3.49 13.38 0.20
C VAL A 149 -2.75 14.68 -0.13
N SER A 150 -2.43 15.46 0.90
CA SER A 150 -1.59 16.67 0.76
C SER A 150 -0.12 16.30 0.50
N ALA A 151 0.65 17.24 -0.05
CA ALA A 151 2.08 17.02 -0.30
C ALA A 151 2.88 16.81 1.00
N GLU A 152 2.50 17.48 2.07
CA GLU A 152 3.12 17.33 3.39
C GLU A 152 2.81 15.95 3.99
N LEU A 153 1.56 15.50 3.91
CA LEU A 153 1.17 14.18 4.37
C LEU A 153 1.86 13.07 3.56
N LEU A 154 1.94 13.25 2.23
CA LEU A 154 2.66 12.32 1.38
C LEU A 154 4.14 12.25 1.75
N LYS A 155 4.77 13.39 2.05
CA LYS A 155 6.17 13.42 2.49
C LYS A 155 6.37 12.72 3.84
N GLN A 156 5.40 12.78 4.74
CA GLN A 156 5.43 12.07 6.03
C GLN A 156 5.31 10.55 5.84
N GLU A 157 4.32 10.10 5.06
CA GLU A 157 3.95 8.68 4.97
C GLU A 157 4.73 7.93 3.87
N ARG A 158 5.12 8.64 2.79
CA ARG A 158 5.90 8.15 1.65
C ARG A 158 7.09 9.07 1.34
N PRO A 159 8.08 9.15 2.25
CA PRO A 159 9.23 10.03 2.09
C PRO A 159 10.12 9.67 0.88
N ASP A 160 9.93 8.49 0.28
CA ASP A 160 10.55 8.08 -0.98
C ASP A 160 9.99 8.83 -2.21
N ILE A 161 8.78 9.39 -2.10
CA ILE A 161 8.14 10.16 -3.18
C ILE A 161 8.60 11.61 -3.09
N GLN A 162 9.74 11.89 -3.68
CA GLN A 162 10.26 13.25 -3.80
C GLN A 162 9.56 13.97 -4.95
N GLN A 163 8.58 14.84 -4.63
CA GLN A 163 7.79 15.65 -5.57
C GLN A 163 7.29 14.87 -6.79
N ILE A 164 6.05 14.40 -6.74
CA ILE A 164 5.37 14.04 -7.98
C ILE A 164 5.27 15.35 -8.79
N LYS A 165 6.03 15.45 -9.89
CA LYS A 165 5.62 16.30 -11.01
C LYS A 165 4.37 15.64 -11.60
N LEU A 166 3.24 15.78 -10.93
CA LEU A 166 1.94 15.55 -11.56
C LEU A 166 1.87 16.66 -12.60
N ASN A 167 2.08 16.30 -13.86
CA ASN A 167 1.91 17.24 -14.96
C ASN A 167 0.52 17.86 -14.79
N ARG A 168 0.48 19.18 -14.58
CA ARG A 168 -0.73 19.98 -14.67
C ARG A 168 -1.18 20.06 -16.12
#